data_AF-A0A132GYS7-F1
#
_entry.id   AF-A0A132GYS7-F1
#
_cell.length_a   1.000
_cell.length_b   1.000
_cell.length_c   1.000
_cell.angle_alpha   90.00
_cell.angle_beta   90.00
_cell.angle_gamma   90.00
#
_symmetry.space_group_name_H-M   'P 1'
#
loop_
_entity.id
_entity.type
_entity.pdbx_description
1 polymer ?
#
loop_
_entity_poly.entity_id
_entity_poly.type
_entity_poly.pdbx_seq_one_letter_code
_entity_poly.pdbx_strand_id
1 'polypeptide(L)'
;MTKAINLFKEQGQGGSGADPDAVKFTPQSLTAGQKMQARSNIDADVSITTVDASTDPPFTMEPDKVYKYGMLSGDTTFPLMLSINDGKAHVYCWTFETPATAPTITWPTAIIGWAGGSAPTINANKQYEVSVMDGIACIVES
;
A
#
# COMPACT_ATOMS: atom_id res chain seq x y z
N MET A 1 -12.85 -39.68 13.15
CA MET A 1 -12.33 -39.72 11.77
C MET A 1 -12.48 -38.33 11.19
N THR A 2 -11.37 -37.61 11.00
CA THR A 2 -11.35 -36.21 10.57
C THR A 2 -11.63 -36.15 9.07
N LYS A 3 -12.77 -35.58 8.68
CA LYS A 3 -13.08 -35.25 7.27
C LYS A 3 -12.26 -34.00 6.90
N ALA A 4 -11.23 -34.18 6.09
CA ALA A 4 -10.58 -33.06 5.42
C ALA A 4 -11.55 -32.48 4.38
N ILE A 5 -11.86 -31.18 4.48
CA ILE A 5 -12.65 -30.48 3.49
C ILE A 5 -11.68 -29.97 2.42
N ASN A 6 -11.59 -30.68 1.30
CA ASN A 6 -10.82 -30.24 0.13
C ASN A 6 -11.60 -29.14 -0.58
N LEU A 7 -11.33 -27.87 -0.20
CA LEU A 7 -12.15 -26.74 -0.64
C LEU A 7 -11.94 -26.32 -2.11
N PHE A 8 -10.84 -26.73 -2.77
CA PHE A 8 -10.59 -26.33 -4.16
C PHE A 8 -9.83 -27.41 -4.93
N LYS A 9 -10.41 -27.91 -6.03
CA LYS A 9 -9.70 -28.66 -7.08
C LYS A 9 -9.65 -27.75 -8.31
N GLU A 10 -8.51 -27.12 -8.57
CA GLU A 10 -8.29 -26.45 -9.86
C GLU A 10 -8.17 -27.51 -10.96
N GLN A 11 -9.12 -27.53 -11.89
CA GLN A 11 -9.06 -28.39 -13.07
C GLN A 11 -8.08 -27.77 -14.06
N GLY A 12 -6.81 -28.14 -13.94
CA GLY A 12 -5.86 -28.05 -15.05
C GLY A 12 -6.44 -28.79 -16.25
N GLN A 13 -6.57 -28.07 -17.36
CA GLN A 13 -7.23 -28.50 -18.59
C GLN A 13 -6.58 -29.78 -19.14
N GLY A 14 -7.17 -30.94 -18.88
CA GLY A 14 -6.60 -32.22 -19.33
C GLY A 14 -7.28 -33.47 -18.77
N GLY A 15 -8.60 -33.62 -18.96
CA GLY A 15 -9.31 -34.83 -18.58
C GLY A 15 -10.80 -34.72 -18.85
N SER A 16 -11.32 -35.49 -19.81
CA SER A 16 -12.73 -35.53 -20.19
C SER A 16 -13.58 -36.18 -19.09
N GLY A 17 -13.92 -35.40 -18.09
CA GLY A 17 -14.85 -35.76 -17.03
C GLY A 17 -15.12 -34.54 -16.18
N ALA A 18 -15.88 -33.58 -16.72
CA ALA A 18 -16.26 -32.39 -15.97
C ALA A 18 -17.04 -32.82 -14.73
N ASP A 19 -16.43 -32.70 -13.55
CA ASP A 19 -17.11 -32.81 -12.28
C ASP A 19 -18.29 -31.82 -12.31
N PRO A 20 -19.55 -32.27 -12.18
CA PRO A 20 -20.71 -31.39 -12.25
C PRO A 20 -20.71 -30.33 -11.14
N ASP A 21 -19.96 -30.57 -10.06
CA ASP A 21 -19.82 -29.66 -8.92
C ASP A 21 -18.59 -28.74 -9.05
N ALA A 22 -17.85 -28.80 -10.15
CA ALA A 22 -16.73 -27.90 -10.39
C ALA A 22 -17.21 -26.46 -10.67
N VAL A 23 -16.69 -25.50 -9.90
CA VAL A 23 -16.83 -24.07 -10.20
C VAL A 23 -16.11 -23.78 -11.52
N LYS A 24 -16.87 -23.38 -12.53
CA LYS A 24 -16.32 -23.04 -13.86
C LYS A 24 -15.82 -21.60 -13.83
N PHE A 25 -14.51 -21.41 -13.98
CA PHE A 25 -13.93 -20.11 -14.27
C PHE A 25 -13.91 -19.91 -15.79
N THR A 26 -14.79 -19.05 -16.31
CA THR A 26 -14.71 -18.59 -17.70
C THR A 26 -14.02 -17.23 -17.71
N PRO A 27 -12.87 -17.09 -18.40
CA PRO A 27 -12.22 -15.79 -18.55
C PRO A 27 -13.19 -14.77 -19.15
N GLN A 28 -13.36 -13.63 -18.49
CA GLN A 28 -14.18 -12.54 -19.00
C GLN A 28 -13.31 -11.50 -19.71
N SER A 29 -13.64 -11.22 -20.97
CA SER A 29 -13.04 -10.11 -21.71
C SER A 29 -13.82 -8.83 -21.43
N LEU A 30 -13.35 -8.06 -20.44
CA LEU A 30 -13.94 -6.78 -20.07
C LEU A 30 -13.18 -5.61 -20.72
N THR A 31 -13.92 -4.58 -21.14
CA THR A 31 -13.30 -3.29 -21.54
C THR A 31 -12.68 -2.59 -20.33
N ALA A 32 -11.81 -1.60 -20.56
CA ALA A 32 -11.20 -0.83 -19.46
C ALA A 32 -12.25 -0.18 -18.53
N GLY A 33 -13.33 0.37 -19.11
CA GLY A 33 -14.45 0.94 -18.36
C GLY A 33 -15.22 -0.10 -17.54
N GLN A 34 -15.49 -1.28 -18.10
CA GLN A 34 -16.16 -2.36 -17.36
C GLN A 34 -15.30 -2.90 -16.21
N LYS A 35 -13.98 -2.98 -16.41
CA LYS A 35 -13.04 -3.34 -15.33
C LYS A 35 -13.05 -2.30 -14.21
N MET A 36 -13.12 -1.02 -14.57
CA MET A 36 -13.17 0.07 -13.60
C MET A 36 -14.48 0.03 -12.81
N GLN A 37 -15.62 -0.16 -13.47
CA GLN A 37 -16.91 -0.33 -12.80
C GLN A 37 -16.92 -1.55 -11.89
N ALA A 38 -16.40 -2.70 -12.33
CA ALA A 38 -16.31 -3.90 -11.52
C ALA A 38 -15.47 -3.69 -10.26
N ARG A 39 -14.37 -2.93 -10.36
CA ARG A 39 -13.57 -2.51 -9.19
C ARG A 39 -14.33 -1.55 -8.28
N SER A 40 -15.02 -0.56 -8.84
CA SER A 40 -15.82 0.41 -8.09
C SER A 40 -16.95 -0.26 -7.31
N ASN A 41 -17.59 -1.29 -7.88
CA ASN A 41 -18.63 -2.07 -7.19
C ASN A 41 -18.16 -2.79 -5.91
N ILE A 42 -16.85 -2.94 -5.73
CA ILE A 42 -16.23 -3.55 -4.54
C ILE A 42 -15.31 -2.55 -3.81
N ASP A 43 -15.47 -1.24 -4.09
CA ASP A 43 -14.66 -0.15 -3.54
C ASP A 43 -13.14 -0.30 -3.77
N ALA A 44 -12.74 -1.07 -4.79
CA ALA A 44 -11.36 -1.26 -5.21
C ALA A 44 -10.97 -0.35 -6.38
N ASP A 45 -11.69 0.74 -6.60
CA ASP A 45 -11.42 1.71 -7.66
C ASP A 45 -10.30 2.73 -7.33
N VAL A 46 -9.63 2.56 -6.18
CA VAL A 46 -8.45 3.34 -5.80
C VAL A 46 -7.35 3.19 -6.86
N SER A 47 -6.98 4.31 -7.47
CA SER A 47 -5.85 4.40 -8.38
C SER A 47 -4.66 5.00 -7.66
N ILE A 48 -3.69 4.18 -7.29
CA ILE A 48 -2.43 4.66 -6.72
C ILE A 48 -1.59 5.30 -7.82
N THR A 49 -1.22 6.57 -7.65
CA THR A 49 -0.31 7.28 -8.58
C THR A 49 1.07 7.46 -7.94
N THR A 50 2.14 7.40 -8.74
CA THR A 50 3.50 7.70 -8.26
C THR A 50 3.80 9.17 -8.47
N VAL A 51 4.40 9.81 -7.45
CA VAL A 51 4.90 11.18 -7.51
C VAL A 51 6.41 11.13 -7.28
N ASP A 52 7.18 11.49 -8.30
CA ASP A 52 8.62 11.71 -8.14
C ASP A 52 8.83 13.05 -7.43
N ALA A 53 9.19 12.99 -6.15
CA ALA A 53 9.43 14.16 -5.32
C ALA A 53 10.88 14.62 -5.52
N SER A 54 11.07 15.62 -6.38
CA SER A 54 12.40 16.18 -6.68
C SER A 54 12.93 17.13 -5.59
N THR A 55 12.12 17.43 -4.57
CA THR A 55 12.45 18.32 -3.46
C THR A 55 12.18 17.63 -2.13
N ASP A 56 13.02 17.90 -1.15
CA ASP A 56 12.81 17.42 0.22
C ASP A 56 11.48 17.92 0.80
N PRO A 57 10.85 17.15 1.71
CA PRO A 57 9.73 17.63 2.51
C PRO A 57 10.11 18.90 3.29
N PRO A 58 9.15 19.79 3.62
CA PRO A 58 7.72 19.49 3.68
C PRO A 58 6.92 19.97 2.46
N PHE A 59 6.23 19.04 1.81
CA PHE A 59 4.96 19.30 1.14
C PHE A 59 3.94 18.29 1.66
N THR A 60 2.68 18.70 1.72
CA THR A 60 1.60 17.85 2.22
C THR A 60 1.38 16.67 1.28
N MET A 61 1.51 15.44 1.80
CA MET A 61 1.25 14.22 1.03
C MET A 61 -0.24 13.94 0.95
N GLU A 62 -0.75 13.82 -0.27
CA GLU A 62 -2.13 13.41 -0.56
C GLU A 62 -2.25 11.88 -0.41
N PRO A 63 -3.42 11.37 0.02
CA PRO A 63 -3.66 9.94 0.05
C PRO A 63 -3.68 9.33 -1.35
N ASP A 64 -3.54 8.02 -1.39
CA ASP A 64 -3.59 7.18 -2.59
C ASP A 64 -2.52 7.57 -3.63
N LYS A 65 -1.39 8.06 -3.11
CA LYS A 65 -0.17 8.36 -3.86
C LYS A 65 1.04 7.69 -3.21
N VAL A 66 1.99 7.31 -4.05
CA VAL A 66 3.32 6.84 -3.66
C VAL A 66 4.32 7.94 -3.97
N TYR A 67 4.86 8.56 -2.92
CA TYR A 67 5.88 9.59 -3.06
C TYR A 67 7.28 8.97 -3.06
N LYS A 68 8.06 9.24 -4.09
CA LYS A 68 9.45 8.78 -4.17
C LYS A 68 10.39 9.95 -3.94
N TYR A 69 10.94 10.03 -2.74
CA TYR A 69 12.01 10.96 -2.41
C TYR A 69 13.36 10.31 -2.70
N GLY A 70 14.35 11.15 -3.05
CA GLY A 70 15.75 10.74 -3.10
C GLY A 70 16.39 10.75 -1.72
N MET A 71 17.70 11.02 -1.69
CA MET A 71 18.44 11.24 -0.45
C MET A 71 18.01 12.54 0.23
N LEU A 72 17.54 12.41 1.47
CA LEU A 72 17.19 13.55 2.31
C LEU A 72 18.41 14.43 2.59
N SER A 73 18.24 15.75 2.58
CA SER A 73 19.31 16.69 2.95
C SER A 73 19.63 16.73 4.44
N GLY A 74 18.75 16.22 5.31
CA GLY A 74 18.92 16.22 6.75
C GLY A 74 17.64 15.89 7.51
N ASP A 75 17.51 16.45 8.72
CA ASP A 75 16.32 16.34 9.55
C ASP A 75 15.08 16.82 8.79
N THR A 76 13.97 16.08 8.87
CA THR A 76 12.78 16.38 8.08
C THR A 76 11.48 16.00 8.78
N THR A 77 10.36 16.46 8.20
CA THR A 77 9.00 16.20 8.66
C THR A 77 8.15 15.75 7.47
N PHE A 78 7.36 14.69 7.63
CA PHE A 78 6.45 14.20 6.60
C PHE A 78 4.99 14.52 6.96
N PRO A 79 4.41 15.62 6.44
CA PRO A 79 3.01 15.95 6.68
C PRO A 79 2.05 15.13 5.81
N LEU A 80 0.94 14.64 6.39
CA LEU A 80 -0.11 13.88 5.71
C LEU A 80 -1.41 14.71 5.58
N MET A 81 -2.10 14.63 4.42
CA MET A 81 -3.39 15.29 4.17
C MET A 81 -4.58 14.44 4.64
N LEU A 82 -4.96 14.54 5.90
CA LEU A 82 -5.93 13.61 6.50
C LEU A 82 -7.41 13.95 6.31
N SER A 83 -7.74 15.10 5.75
CA SER A 83 -9.11 15.62 5.76
C SER A 83 -10.01 15.04 4.65
N ILE A 84 -9.70 13.87 4.09
CA ILE A 84 -10.62 13.18 3.19
C ILE A 84 -11.53 12.29 4.03
N ASN A 85 -12.78 12.73 4.14
CA ASN A 85 -13.83 11.96 4.79
C ASN A 85 -14.86 11.57 3.71
N ASP A 86 -14.51 10.57 2.92
CA ASP A 86 -15.35 10.00 1.86
C ASP A 86 -15.87 8.59 2.23
N GLY A 87 -15.59 8.13 3.45
CA GLY A 87 -15.94 6.80 3.93
C GLY A 87 -15.05 5.68 3.38
N LYS A 88 -13.95 5.99 2.68
CA LYS A 88 -12.99 5.02 2.16
C LYS A 88 -11.73 4.96 3.01
N ALA A 89 -11.07 3.81 2.98
CA ALA A 89 -9.73 3.68 3.55
C ALA A 89 -8.72 4.28 2.59
N HIS A 90 -7.92 5.23 3.08
CA HIS A 90 -6.84 5.85 2.33
C HIS A 90 -5.49 5.29 2.73
N VAL A 91 -4.59 5.19 1.74
CA VAL A 91 -3.21 4.76 1.94
C VAL A 91 -2.25 5.91 1.66
N TYR A 92 -1.29 6.13 2.55
CA TYR A 92 -0.15 7.01 2.29
C TYR A 92 1.10 6.16 2.18
N CYS A 93 1.83 6.28 1.08
CA CYS A 93 3.10 5.57 0.90
C CYS A 93 4.19 6.52 0.45
N TRP A 94 5.39 6.36 1.00
CA TRP A 94 6.55 7.08 0.51
C TRP A 94 7.86 6.32 0.74
N THR A 95 8.84 6.61 -0.10
CA THR A 95 10.20 6.09 0.02
C THR A 95 11.21 7.23 0.15
N PHE A 96 12.28 7.04 0.91
CA PHE A 96 13.38 8.01 1.01
C PHE A 96 14.72 7.32 1.30
N GLU A 97 15.81 7.99 0.96
CA GLU A 97 17.17 7.58 1.34
C GLU A 97 17.72 8.51 2.42
N THR A 98 18.50 7.98 3.35
CA THR A 98 19.13 8.78 4.42
C THR A 98 20.59 9.11 4.10
N PRO A 99 21.09 10.30 4.45
CA PRO A 99 22.47 10.67 4.25
C PRO A 99 23.42 9.93 5.22
N ALA A 100 24.72 10.23 5.13
CA ALA A 100 25.77 9.63 5.96
C ALA A 100 25.63 9.91 7.46
N THR A 101 24.93 10.99 7.83
CA THR A 101 24.49 11.27 9.19
C THR A 101 23.01 10.92 9.28
N ALA A 102 22.63 10.11 10.26
CA ALA A 102 21.24 9.71 10.42
C ALA A 102 20.36 10.95 10.70
N PRO A 103 19.32 11.21 9.88
CA PRO A 103 18.44 12.33 10.11
C PRO A 103 17.44 12.03 11.23
N THR A 104 17.05 13.06 11.96
CA THR A 104 15.89 13.01 12.84
C THR A 104 14.63 13.21 12.02
N ILE A 105 13.74 12.24 12.03
CA ILE A 105 12.43 12.34 11.38
C ILE A 105 11.37 12.71 12.40
N THR A 106 10.70 13.85 12.18
CA THR A 106 9.51 14.22 12.95
C THR A 106 8.29 13.58 12.31
N TRP A 107 7.81 12.51 12.95
CA TRP A 107 6.61 11.80 12.52
C TRP A 107 5.35 12.50 13.01
N PRO A 108 4.24 12.44 12.26
CA PRO A 108 2.99 13.06 12.69
C PRO A 108 2.27 12.17 13.73
N THR A 109 2.83 12.00 14.92
CA THR A 109 2.35 11.05 15.95
C THR A 109 0.98 11.37 16.54
N ALA A 110 0.47 12.58 16.33
CA ALA A 110 -0.91 12.94 16.69
C ALA A 110 -1.95 12.15 15.87
N ILE A 111 -1.54 11.58 14.73
CA ILE A 111 -2.43 10.99 13.74
C ILE A 111 -2.04 9.56 13.33
N ILE A 112 -0.78 9.16 13.53
CA ILE A 112 -0.33 7.80 13.26
C ILE A 112 0.08 7.07 14.54
N GLY A 113 -0.36 5.82 14.65
CA GLY A 113 0.16 4.83 15.58
C GLY A 113 1.08 3.87 14.85
N TRP A 114 2.22 3.52 15.44
CA TRP A 114 3.13 2.55 14.85
C TRP A 114 2.67 1.13 15.13
N ALA A 115 2.70 0.25 14.14
CA ALA A 115 2.37 -1.16 14.31
C ALA A 115 3.24 -1.86 15.38
N GLY A 116 4.47 -1.36 15.61
CA GLY A 116 5.38 -1.81 16.68
C GLY A 116 5.25 -1.06 18.02
N GLY A 117 4.26 -0.17 18.17
CA GLY A 117 4.00 0.62 19.38
C GLY A 117 4.78 1.93 19.47
N SER A 118 5.99 2.00 18.93
CA SER A 118 6.80 3.23 18.90
C SER A 118 7.39 3.50 17.52
N ALA A 119 7.76 4.75 17.28
CA ALA A 119 8.47 5.12 16.05
C ALA A 119 9.81 4.35 15.94
N PRO A 120 10.16 3.88 14.74
CA PRO A 120 11.44 3.25 14.46
C PRO A 120 12.60 4.25 14.62
N THR A 121 13.78 3.75 14.97
CA THR A 121 15.01 4.52 14.81
C THR A 121 15.43 4.52 13.34
N ILE A 122 15.86 5.68 12.85
CA ILE A 122 16.34 5.85 11.47
C ILE A 122 17.87 5.80 11.48
N ASN A 123 18.44 4.96 10.63
CA ASN A 123 19.88 4.78 10.48
C ASN A 123 20.38 5.54 9.25
N ALA A 124 21.67 5.89 9.27
CA ALA A 124 22.34 6.53 8.14
C ALA A 124 22.59 5.55 6.98
N ASN A 125 22.70 6.09 5.75
CA ASN A 125 22.99 5.33 4.52
C ASN A 125 22.02 4.17 4.25
N LYS A 126 20.74 4.33 4.57
CA LYS A 126 19.67 3.36 4.32
C LYS A 126 18.60 3.93 3.42
N GLN A 127 17.85 3.02 2.81
CA GLN A 127 16.60 3.33 2.11
C GLN A 127 15.44 2.82 2.95
N TYR A 128 14.37 3.62 3.01
CA TYR A 128 13.17 3.30 3.77
C TYR A 128 11.93 3.40 2.89
N GLU A 129 10.98 2.53 3.15
CA GLU A 129 9.60 2.62 2.69
C GLU A 129 8.69 2.76 3.91
N VAL A 130 7.80 3.75 3.87
CA VAL A 130 6.79 3.98 4.91
C VAL A 130 5.42 3.82 4.28
N SER A 131 4.54 3.12 5.00
CA SER A 131 3.14 3.00 4.63
C SER A 131 2.26 3.33 5.84
N VAL A 132 1.20 4.08 5.59
CA VAL A 132 0.18 4.42 6.58
C VAL A 132 -1.18 4.07 6.00
N MET A 133 -1.93 3.24 6.72
CA MET A 133 -3.31 2.88 6.38
C MET A 133 -4.16 2.95 7.64
N ASP A 134 -5.27 3.68 7.57
CA ASP A 134 -6.20 3.84 8.70
C ASP A 134 -5.51 4.30 10.01
N GLY A 135 -4.57 5.24 9.89
CA GLY A 135 -3.79 5.74 11.03
C GLY A 135 -2.75 4.76 11.59
N ILE A 136 -2.59 3.56 11.01
CA ILE A 136 -1.54 2.61 11.40
C ILE A 136 -0.36 2.73 10.44
N ALA A 137 0.82 3.05 11.00
CA ALA A 137 2.06 3.20 10.27
C ALA A 137 2.97 1.98 10.41
N CYS A 138 3.60 1.60 9.32
CA CYS A 138 4.74 0.69 9.27
C CYS A 138 5.87 1.31 8.45
N ILE A 139 7.08 0.84 8.74
CA ILE A 139 8.28 1.21 7.99
C ILE A 139 9.09 -0.05 7.71
N VAL A 140 9.75 -0.08 6.56
CA VAL A 140 10.68 -1.14 6.20
C VAL A 140 11.97 -0.50 5.72
N GLU A 141 13.10 -1.03 6.19
CA GLU A 141 14.42 -0.76 5.61
C GLU A 141 14.58 -1.68 4.39
N SER A 142 14.80 -1.10 3.21
CA SER A 142 14.93 -1.81 1.93
C SER A 142 16.37 -1.93 1.47
#